data_AF-A0A8C0Z358-F1
#
_entry.id   AF-A0A8C0Z358-F1
#
_cell.length_a   1.000
_cell.length_b   1.000
_cell.length_c   1.000
_cell.angle_alpha   90.00
_cell.angle_beta   90.00
_cell.angle_gamma   90.00
#
_symmetry.space_group_name_H-M   'P 1'
#
loop_
_entity.id
_entity.type
_entity.pdbx_description
1 polymer ?
#
loop_
_entity_poly.entity_id
_entity_poly.type
_entity_poly.pdbx_seq_one_letter_code
_entity_poly.pdbx_strand_id
1 'polypeptide(L)'
;DPGSNPMSGSQCMEPASPSACVSASLSLSLSLSLSLHLIQCIIQRHYFLVDFLLDLSTVVSGVFRERLSQLRVPLEEVGAERAPEYTEPLGELQQSLKIFIQVTGIYKGFCLDVIRNKYECELQGAKQHPESKKLLFHHTLQGELQEQIQRLEEDRQSLDISSEWWDDKLHVRSSAKTWDSLPPSKRKKAPLISGPYIVYMLQEINILEDWTAIKKATAAVSPQKRKADGP
;
A
#
# COMPACT_ATOMS: atom_id res chain seq x y z
N ASP A 1 -64.37 96.94 -84.48
CA ASP A 1 -65.32 95.82 -84.35
C ASP A 1 -65.85 95.70 -82.92
N PRO A 2 -67.17 95.59 -82.74
CA PRO A 2 -67.82 95.37 -81.46
C PRO A 2 -68.16 93.88 -81.22
N GLY A 3 -68.40 93.53 -79.95
CA GLY A 3 -69.06 92.29 -79.50
C GLY A 3 -68.11 91.10 -79.31
N SER A 4 -68.16 90.32 -78.23
CA SER A 4 -69.24 90.08 -77.28
C SER A 4 -68.69 89.35 -76.04
N ASN A 5 -69.25 89.69 -74.87
CA ASN A 5 -69.15 88.97 -73.60
C ASN A 5 -70.07 87.72 -73.63
N PRO A 6 -69.92 86.71 -72.74
CA PRO A 6 -70.68 86.79 -71.47
C PRO A 6 -70.14 86.02 -70.23
N MET A 7 -70.43 86.60 -69.06
CA MET A 7 -70.94 85.99 -67.80
C MET A 7 -70.28 84.75 -67.15
N SER A 8 -69.68 84.97 -65.97
CA SER A 8 -69.80 84.15 -64.74
C SER A 8 -69.14 84.96 -63.61
N GLY A 9 -69.79 85.42 -62.54
CA GLY A 9 -70.46 84.63 -61.52
C GLY A 9 -69.61 84.68 -60.25
N SER A 10 -70.24 85.09 -59.15
CA SER A 10 -69.88 84.72 -57.77
C SER A 10 -69.05 85.72 -56.92
N GLN A 11 -69.84 86.37 -56.05
CA GLN A 11 -69.68 86.39 -54.59
C GLN A 11 -68.89 87.57 -53.98
N CYS A 12 -69.68 88.54 -53.53
CA CYS A 12 -69.32 89.52 -52.52
C CYS A 12 -68.72 88.81 -51.30
N MET A 13 -67.48 89.14 -50.96
CA MET A 13 -66.91 88.86 -49.64
C MET A 13 -67.58 89.83 -48.66
N GLU A 14 -68.54 89.33 -47.90
CA GLU A 14 -69.05 90.02 -46.71
C GLU A 14 -67.90 90.24 -45.72
N PRO A 15 -67.84 91.40 -45.03
CA PRO A 15 -66.86 91.60 -43.97
C PRO A 15 -67.17 90.66 -42.82
N ALA A 16 -66.17 89.89 -42.39
CA ALA A 16 -66.28 89.02 -41.22
C ALA A 16 -66.84 89.80 -40.02
N SER A 17 -67.95 89.33 -39.45
CA SER A 17 -68.59 89.97 -38.30
C SER A 17 -67.62 89.96 -37.11
N PRO A 18 -67.50 91.06 -36.33
CA PRO A 18 -66.55 91.16 -35.22
C PRO A 18 -66.71 90.06 -34.15
N SER A 19 -67.91 89.48 -34.04
CA SER A 19 -68.23 88.31 -33.22
C SER A 19 -67.41 87.05 -33.58
N ALA A 20 -67.18 86.78 -34.87
CA ALA A 20 -66.44 85.61 -35.34
C ALA A 20 -64.92 85.75 -35.11
N CYS A 21 -64.40 86.98 -35.17
CA CYS A 21 -63.00 87.26 -34.86
C CYS A 21 -62.70 87.13 -33.36
N VAL A 22 -63.65 87.53 -32.50
CA VAL A 22 -63.54 87.39 -31.04
C VAL A 22 -63.63 85.91 -30.64
N SER A 23 -64.54 85.13 -31.23
CA SER A 23 -64.65 83.69 -30.95
C SER A 23 -63.43 82.88 -31.42
N ALA A 24 -62.86 83.23 -32.59
CA ALA A 24 -61.62 82.64 -33.08
C ALA A 24 -60.39 83.02 -32.22
N SER A 25 -60.34 84.25 -31.72
CA SER A 25 -59.26 84.70 -30.82
C SER A 25 -59.35 84.04 -29.44
N LEU A 26 -60.57 83.83 -28.94
CA LEU A 26 -60.84 83.08 -27.70
C LEU A 26 -60.51 81.59 -27.87
N SER A 27 -60.82 80.97 -29.00
CA SER A 27 -60.45 79.57 -29.24
C SER A 27 -58.94 79.39 -29.41
N LEU A 28 -58.25 80.36 -30.03
CA LEU A 28 -56.80 80.38 -30.12
C LEU A 28 -56.15 80.57 -28.74
N SER A 29 -56.70 81.45 -27.90
CA SER A 29 -56.17 81.67 -26.54
C SER A 29 -56.44 80.48 -25.61
N LEU A 30 -57.59 79.82 -25.72
CA LEU A 30 -57.87 78.58 -25.00
C LEU A 30 -57.00 77.41 -25.49
N SER A 31 -56.71 77.31 -26.79
CA SER A 31 -55.83 76.26 -27.32
C SER A 31 -54.36 76.51 -26.97
N LEU A 32 -53.91 77.77 -26.96
CA LEU A 32 -52.59 78.13 -26.42
C LEU A 32 -52.51 77.82 -24.92
N SER A 33 -53.53 78.15 -24.12
CA SER A 33 -53.49 77.86 -22.68
C SER A 33 -53.51 76.35 -22.38
N LEU A 34 -54.31 75.57 -23.11
CA LEU A 34 -54.30 74.11 -22.99
C LEU A 34 -52.96 73.50 -23.41
N SER A 35 -52.34 74.00 -24.49
CA SER A 35 -51.05 73.51 -24.95
C SER A 35 -49.91 73.89 -24.00
N LEU A 36 -49.90 75.10 -23.45
CA LEU A 36 -48.97 75.47 -22.37
C LEU A 36 -49.16 74.60 -21.13
N HIS A 37 -50.40 74.29 -20.74
CA HIS A 37 -50.67 73.42 -19.60
C HIS A 37 -50.23 71.97 -19.85
N LEU A 38 -50.41 71.47 -21.08
CA LEU A 38 -49.92 70.16 -21.50
C LEU A 38 -48.40 70.10 -21.46
N ILE A 39 -47.72 71.14 -21.98
CA ILE A 39 -46.26 71.27 -21.93
C ILE A 39 -45.77 71.31 -20.48
N GLN A 40 -46.41 72.10 -19.61
CA GLN A 40 -46.07 72.16 -18.19
C GLN A 40 -46.25 70.80 -17.51
N CYS A 41 -47.32 70.08 -17.83
CA CYS A 41 -47.59 68.75 -17.28
C CYS A 41 -46.56 67.70 -17.75
N ILE A 42 -46.13 67.77 -19.02
CA ILE A 42 -45.05 66.93 -19.56
C ILE A 42 -43.72 67.24 -18.87
N ILE A 43 -43.39 68.52 -18.69
CA ILE A 43 -42.18 68.96 -17.98
C ILE A 43 -42.20 68.48 -16.53
N GLN A 44 -43.31 68.69 -15.81
CA GLN A 44 -43.46 68.25 -14.42
C GLN A 44 -43.31 66.72 -14.28
N ARG A 45 -43.91 65.96 -15.21
CA ARG A 45 -43.80 64.50 -15.26
C ARG A 45 -42.37 64.05 -15.56
N HIS A 46 -41.67 64.75 -16.45
CA HIS A 46 -40.27 64.47 -16.77
C HIS A 46 -39.35 64.71 -15.57
N TYR A 47 -39.49 65.85 -14.86
CA TYR A 47 -38.74 66.13 -13.64
C TYR A 47 -38.97 65.07 -12.57
N PHE A 48 -40.23 64.72 -12.29
CA PHE A 48 -40.56 63.66 -11.33
C PHE A 48 -39.91 62.31 -11.70
N LEU A 49 -39.91 61.96 -12.98
CA LEU A 49 -39.32 60.71 -13.45
C LEU A 49 -37.79 60.73 -13.37
N VAL A 50 -37.15 61.87 -13.61
CA VAL A 50 -35.71 62.06 -13.43
C VAL A 50 -35.33 61.97 -11.96
N ASP A 51 -36.04 62.65 -11.06
CA ASP A 51 -35.80 62.59 -9.61
C ASP A 51 -35.97 61.16 -9.10
N PHE A 52 -37.04 60.47 -9.53
CA PHE A 52 -37.27 59.07 -9.19
C PHE A 52 -36.15 58.14 -9.69
N LEU A 53 -35.66 58.33 -10.93
CA LEU A 53 -34.55 57.54 -11.47
C LEU A 53 -33.23 57.83 -10.73
N LEU A 54 -33.02 59.07 -10.31
CA LEU A 54 -31.85 59.47 -9.52
C LEU A 54 -31.90 58.80 -8.14
N ASP A 55 -33.04 58.86 -7.46
CA ASP A 55 -33.27 58.18 -6.19
C ASP A 55 -33.06 56.66 -6.31
N LEU A 56 -33.59 56.04 -7.38
CA LEU A 56 -33.38 54.61 -7.62
C LEU A 56 -31.90 54.28 -7.85
N SER A 57 -31.18 55.11 -8.62
CA SER A 57 -29.75 54.97 -8.87
C SER A 57 -28.93 55.10 -7.58
N THR A 58 -29.26 56.06 -6.70
CA THR A 58 -28.56 56.24 -5.42
C THR A 58 -28.77 55.06 -4.48
N VAL A 59 -30.01 54.55 -4.39
CA VAL A 59 -30.32 53.35 -3.59
C VAL A 59 -29.56 52.14 -4.13
N VAL A 60 -29.59 51.91 -5.44
CA VAL A 60 -28.88 50.81 -6.09
C VAL A 60 -27.37 50.89 -5.82
N SER A 61 -26.75 52.05 -6.04
CA SER A 61 -25.33 52.28 -5.75
C SER A 61 -25.00 52.06 -4.27
N GLY A 62 -25.90 52.49 -3.37
CA GLY A 62 -25.79 52.26 -1.93
C GLY A 62 -25.73 50.78 -1.56
N VAL A 63 -26.66 49.98 -2.07
CA VAL A 63 -26.72 48.52 -1.81
C VAL A 63 -25.49 47.82 -2.37
N PHE A 64 -25.01 48.18 -3.56
CA PHE A 64 -23.79 47.61 -4.12
C PHE A 64 -22.54 47.95 -3.30
N ARG A 65 -22.43 49.20 -2.84
CA ARG A 65 -21.32 49.63 -1.99
C ARG A 65 -21.31 48.86 -0.67
N GLU A 66 -22.48 48.69 -0.05
CA GLU A 66 -22.65 47.91 1.18
C GLU A 66 -22.32 46.43 0.97
N ARG A 67 -22.73 45.86 -0.17
CA ARG A 67 -22.38 44.47 -0.48
C ARG A 67 -20.88 44.30 -0.69
N LEU A 68 -20.23 45.27 -1.33
CA LEU A 68 -18.78 45.27 -1.53
C LEU A 68 -18.02 45.45 -0.22
N SER A 69 -18.48 46.29 0.71
CA SER A 69 -17.83 46.44 2.02
C SER A 69 -17.92 45.16 2.84
N GLN A 70 -19.08 44.49 2.83
CA GLN A 70 -19.28 43.21 3.50
C GLN A 70 -18.34 42.11 2.97
N LEU A 71 -18.05 42.10 1.68
CA LEU A 71 -17.17 41.09 1.07
C LEU A 71 -15.68 41.45 1.17
N ARG A 72 -15.34 42.73 1.26
CA ARG A 72 -13.95 43.18 1.30
C ARG A 72 -13.23 42.69 2.55
N VAL A 73 -13.87 42.73 3.71
CA VAL A 73 -13.24 42.32 4.99
C VAL A 73 -12.89 40.83 5.01
N PRO A 74 -13.82 39.89 4.73
CA PRO A 74 -13.49 38.47 4.65
C PRO A 74 -12.47 38.16 3.55
N LEU A 75 -12.52 38.86 2.42
CA LEU A 75 -11.56 38.66 1.33
C LEU A 75 -10.14 39.08 1.74
N GLU A 76 -10.00 40.17 2.50
CA GLU A 76 -8.72 40.62 3.04
C GLU A 76 -8.21 39.68 4.14
N GLU A 77 -9.09 39.13 4.97
CA GLU A 77 -8.75 38.11 5.97
C GLU A 77 -8.28 36.80 5.33
N VAL A 78 -8.96 36.34 4.27
CA VAL A 78 -8.54 35.18 3.48
C VAL A 78 -7.21 35.46 2.77
N GLY A 79 -7.07 36.63 2.14
CA GLY A 79 -5.84 37.04 1.47
C GLY A 79 -4.65 37.21 2.41
N ALA A 80 -4.90 37.51 3.68
CA ALA A 80 -3.89 37.61 4.72
C ALA A 80 -3.72 36.31 5.53
N GLU A 81 -4.30 35.20 5.09
CA GLU A 81 -4.24 33.87 5.73
C GLU A 81 -4.74 33.84 7.19
N ARG A 82 -5.60 34.79 7.56
CA ARG A 82 -6.18 34.92 8.92
C ARG A 82 -7.63 34.43 9.02
N ALA A 83 -8.21 34.00 7.91
CA ALA A 83 -9.59 33.51 7.90
C ALA A 83 -9.71 32.22 8.74
N PRO A 84 -10.41 32.26 9.89
CA PRO A 84 -10.40 31.18 10.88
C PRO A 84 -10.96 29.87 10.31
N GLU A 85 -11.95 29.98 9.42
CA GLU A 85 -12.59 28.86 8.70
C GLU A 85 -11.60 27.94 7.98
N TYR A 86 -10.45 28.47 7.55
CA TYR A 86 -9.42 27.73 6.84
C TYR A 86 -8.16 27.53 7.68
N THR A 87 -7.80 28.52 8.51
CA THR A 87 -6.58 28.47 9.33
C THR A 87 -6.68 27.42 10.43
N GLU A 88 -7.87 27.21 11.04
CA GLU A 88 -8.06 26.21 12.08
C GLU A 88 -7.88 24.77 11.54
N PRO A 89 -8.55 24.33 10.45
CA PRO A 89 -8.29 23.03 9.83
C PRO A 89 -6.85 22.85 9.35
N LEU A 90 -6.22 23.93 8.86
CA LEU A 90 -4.81 23.89 8.45
C LEU A 90 -3.89 23.62 9.65
N GLY A 91 -4.14 24.26 10.79
CA GLY A 91 -3.40 24.04 12.03
C GLY A 91 -3.52 22.61 12.55
N GLU A 92 -4.73 22.05 12.55
CA GLU A 92 -4.98 20.65 12.91
C GLU A 92 -4.22 19.68 12.00
N LEU A 93 -4.27 19.91 10.68
CA LEU A 93 -3.57 19.08 9.70
C LEU A 93 -2.04 19.16 9.89
N GLN A 94 -1.50 20.34 10.17
CA GLN A 94 -0.08 20.53 10.45
C GLN A 94 0.35 19.80 11.74
N GLN A 95 -0.47 19.84 12.78
CA GLN A 95 -0.23 19.09 14.02
C GLN A 95 -0.26 17.58 13.78
N SER A 96 -1.26 17.10 13.03
CA SER A 96 -1.37 15.71 12.63
C SER A 96 -0.15 15.24 11.85
N LEU A 97 0.30 16.02 10.86
CA LEU A 97 1.52 15.75 10.11
C LEU A 97 2.76 15.67 11.01
N LYS A 98 2.90 16.59 11.98
CA LYS A 98 4.00 16.56 12.96
C LYS A 98 4.00 15.26 13.77
N ILE A 99 2.83 14.81 14.21
CA ILE A 99 2.66 13.54 14.93
C ILE A 99 3.04 12.36 14.02
N PHE A 100 2.54 12.33 12.77
CA PHE A 100 2.90 11.28 11.81
C PHE A 100 4.40 11.17 11.62
N ILE A 101 5.09 12.29 11.41
CA ILE A 101 6.54 12.30 11.25
C ILE A 101 7.25 11.74 12.49
N GLN A 102 6.81 12.13 13.69
CA GLN A 102 7.39 11.61 14.94
C GLN A 102 7.17 10.10 15.09
N VAL A 103 5.94 9.63 14.89
CA VAL A 103 5.58 8.21 15.01
C VAL A 103 6.33 7.39 13.97
N THR A 104 6.39 7.85 12.71
CA THR A 104 7.18 7.18 11.66
C THR A 104 8.67 7.14 12.00
N GLY A 105 9.22 8.21 12.58
CA GLY A 105 10.60 8.25 13.05
C GLY A 105 10.89 7.21 14.14
N ILE A 106 10.02 7.14 15.15
CA ILE A 106 10.10 6.15 16.25
C ILE A 106 9.98 4.73 15.70
N TYR A 107 9.00 4.49 14.84
CA TYR A 107 8.79 3.18 14.22
C TYR A 107 10.01 2.73 13.42
N LYS A 108 10.61 3.62 12.62
CA LYS A 108 11.86 3.34 11.90
C LYS A 108 13.00 2.99 12.86
N GLY A 109 13.12 3.69 13.98
CA GLY A 109 14.08 3.37 15.04
C GLY A 109 13.92 1.94 15.54
N PHE A 110 12.69 1.55 15.94
CA PHE A 110 12.41 0.19 16.38
C PHE A 110 12.69 -0.87 15.31
N CYS A 111 12.37 -0.61 14.04
CA CYS A 111 12.70 -1.53 12.96
C CYS A 111 14.22 -1.77 12.86
N LEU A 112 15.04 -0.73 12.99
CA LEU A 112 16.49 -0.86 12.99
C LEU A 112 17.00 -1.62 14.21
N ASP A 113 16.43 -1.38 15.38
CA ASP A 113 16.77 -2.11 16.61
C ASP A 113 16.44 -3.60 16.50
N VAL A 114 15.29 -3.96 15.92
CA VAL A 114 14.92 -5.36 15.67
C VAL A 114 15.90 -6.02 14.71
N ILE A 115 16.31 -5.33 13.65
CA ILE A 115 17.30 -5.85 12.69
C ILE A 115 18.65 -6.06 13.39
N ARG A 116 19.11 -5.08 14.17
CA ARG A 116 20.36 -5.17 14.94
C ARG A 116 20.32 -6.34 15.92
N ASN A 117 19.25 -6.47 16.69
CA ASN A 117 19.10 -7.54 17.66
C ASN A 117 19.08 -8.92 16.99
N LYS A 118 18.37 -9.07 15.86
CA LYS A 118 18.41 -10.33 15.09
C LYS A 118 19.83 -10.65 14.63
N TYR A 119 20.54 -9.67 14.08
CA TYR A 119 21.92 -9.85 13.65
C TYR A 119 22.84 -10.26 14.81
N GLU A 120 22.72 -9.60 15.96
CA GLU A 120 23.52 -9.92 17.16
C GLU A 120 23.21 -11.32 17.70
N CYS A 121 21.94 -11.71 17.76
CA CYS A 121 21.52 -13.06 18.14
C CYS A 121 22.08 -14.13 17.19
N GLU A 122 22.00 -13.92 15.88
CA GLU A 122 22.56 -14.84 14.88
C GLU A 122 24.09 -14.94 15.01
N LEU A 123 24.78 -13.81 15.22
CA LEU A 123 26.22 -13.79 15.43
C LEU A 123 26.62 -14.56 16.68
N GLN A 124 25.88 -14.38 17.78
CA GLN A 124 26.11 -15.13 19.01
C GLN A 124 25.83 -16.63 18.83
N GLY A 125 24.72 -16.97 18.19
CA GLY A 125 24.37 -18.36 17.86
C GLY A 125 25.45 -19.03 17.02
N ALA A 126 25.95 -18.37 15.98
CA ALA A 126 27.02 -18.87 15.13
C ALA A 126 28.34 -19.12 15.86
N LYS A 127 28.65 -18.33 16.90
CA LYS A 127 29.83 -18.53 17.76
C LYS A 127 29.65 -19.66 18.76
N GLN A 128 28.52 -19.69 19.48
CA GLN A 128 28.29 -20.63 20.58
C GLN A 128 27.92 -22.03 20.10
N HIS A 129 27.23 -22.15 18.96
CA HIS A 129 26.77 -23.42 18.43
C HIS A 129 27.90 -24.43 18.14
N PRO A 130 29.01 -24.09 17.45
CA PRO A 130 30.11 -25.03 17.24
C PRO A 130 30.83 -25.38 18.55
N GLU A 131 30.99 -24.42 19.47
CA GLU A 131 31.61 -24.65 20.78
C GLU A 131 30.79 -25.66 21.60
N SER A 132 29.48 -25.47 21.64
CA SER A 132 28.53 -26.39 22.30
C SER A 132 28.55 -27.78 21.65
N LYS A 133 28.55 -27.86 20.32
CA LYS A 133 28.65 -29.14 19.60
C LYS A 133 29.96 -29.88 19.89
N LYS A 134 31.08 -29.16 19.91
CA LYS A 134 32.38 -29.73 20.25
C LYS A 134 32.38 -30.31 21.66
N LEU A 135 31.85 -29.54 22.63
CA LEU A 135 31.76 -29.97 24.02
C LEU A 135 30.86 -31.21 24.16
N LEU A 136 29.68 -31.19 23.53
CA LEU A 136 28.76 -32.33 23.54
C LEU A 136 29.41 -33.58 22.96
N PHE A 137 30.09 -33.46 21.82
CA PHE A 137 30.81 -34.57 21.20
C PHE A 137 31.89 -35.15 22.11
N HIS A 138 32.66 -34.28 22.80
CA HIS A 138 33.64 -34.75 23.78
C HIS A 138 32.98 -35.52 24.93
N HIS A 139 31.86 -35.04 25.47
CA HIS A 139 31.12 -35.75 26.52
C HIS A 139 30.57 -37.09 26.04
N THR A 140 30.03 -37.16 24.82
CA THR A 140 29.53 -38.41 24.23
C THR A 140 30.66 -39.44 24.10
N LEU A 141 31.79 -39.05 23.49
CA LEU A 141 32.94 -39.95 23.35
C LEU A 141 33.51 -40.40 24.69
N GLN A 142 33.61 -39.48 25.66
CA GLN A 142 34.06 -39.81 27.00
C GLN A 142 33.12 -40.83 27.67
N GLY A 143 31.81 -40.65 27.52
CA GLY A 143 30.80 -41.59 28.03
C GLY A 143 30.92 -42.97 27.39
N GLU A 144 31.05 -43.04 26.06
CA GLU A 144 31.24 -44.31 25.34
C GLU A 144 32.52 -45.04 25.79
N LEU A 145 33.63 -44.32 25.94
CA LEU A 145 34.88 -44.90 26.42
C LEU A 145 34.77 -45.38 27.87
N GLN A 146 34.11 -44.62 28.74
CA GLN A 146 33.85 -45.04 30.13
C GLN A 146 32.98 -46.29 30.19
N GLU A 147 31.94 -46.37 29.36
CA GLU A 147 31.05 -47.52 29.29
C GLU A 147 31.77 -48.75 28.72
N GLN A 148 32.65 -48.59 27.73
CA GLN A 148 33.52 -49.67 27.23
C GLN A 148 34.49 -50.16 28.29
N ILE A 149 35.14 -49.25 29.04
CA ILE A 149 36.02 -49.61 30.15
C ILE A 149 35.23 -50.40 31.21
N GLN A 150 34.04 -49.92 31.57
CA GLN A 150 33.20 -50.57 32.56
C GLN A 150 32.76 -51.97 32.10
N ARG A 151 32.31 -52.13 30.85
CA ARG A 151 31.98 -53.45 30.29
C ARG A 151 33.17 -54.41 30.31
N LEU A 152 34.36 -53.94 29.96
CA LEU A 152 35.58 -54.77 30.01
C LEU A 152 35.94 -55.18 31.44
N GLU A 153 35.72 -54.30 32.41
CA GLU A 153 35.94 -54.60 33.82
C GLU A 153 34.91 -55.61 34.35
N GLU A 154 33.64 -55.45 33.96
CA GLU A 154 32.57 -56.41 34.25
C GLU A 154 32.85 -57.78 33.60
N ASP A 155 33.29 -57.80 32.34
CA ASP A 155 33.69 -59.03 31.63
C ASP A 155 34.87 -59.71 32.35
N ARG A 156 35.87 -58.95 32.80
CA ARG A 156 37.00 -59.48 33.58
C ARG A 156 36.53 -60.10 34.90
N GLN A 157 35.68 -59.39 35.65
CA GLN A 157 35.12 -59.89 36.90
C GLN A 157 34.22 -61.11 36.67
N SER A 158 33.47 -61.17 35.57
CA SER A 158 32.64 -62.32 35.22
C SER A 158 33.47 -63.57 34.86
N LEU A 159 34.63 -63.39 34.21
CA LEU A 159 35.59 -64.47 33.95
C LEU A 159 36.23 -64.98 35.26
N ASP A 160 36.62 -64.08 36.15
CA ASP A 160 37.17 -64.44 37.46
C ASP A 160 36.16 -65.26 38.28
N ILE A 161 34.90 -64.82 38.36
CA ILE A 161 33.81 -65.56 39.04
C ILE A 161 33.49 -66.88 38.32
N SER A 162 33.47 -66.89 36.98
CA SER A 162 33.23 -68.12 36.23
C SER A 162 34.36 -69.13 36.43
N SER A 163 35.60 -68.69 36.63
CA SER A 163 36.74 -69.57 36.85
C SER A 163 36.61 -70.37 38.16
N GLU A 164 36.10 -69.76 39.24
CA GLU A 164 35.78 -70.45 40.50
C GLU A 164 34.71 -71.55 40.30
N TRP A 165 33.78 -71.37 39.34
CA TRP A 165 32.72 -72.34 39.08
C TRP A 165 33.16 -73.51 38.17
N TRP A 166 34.16 -73.29 37.30
CA TRP A 166 34.80 -74.36 36.52
C TRP A 166 35.85 -75.13 37.33
N ASP A 167 36.44 -74.53 38.36
CA ASP A 167 37.43 -75.17 39.23
C ASP A 167 36.79 -76.20 40.20
N ASP A 168 35.52 -75.98 40.59
CA ASP A 168 34.79 -76.91 41.48
C ASP A 168 34.46 -78.28 40.82
N LYS A 169 34.61 -78.41 39.50
CA LYS A 169 34.52 -79.72 38.80
C LYS A 169 35.85 -80.37 38.45
N LEU A 170 36.99 -79.75 38.76
CA LEU A 170 38.31 -80.27 38.38
C LEU A 170 39.13 -80.87 39.53
N HIS A 171 38.54 -81.02 40.73
CA HIS A 171 39.15 -81.82 41.81
C HIS A 171 38.81 -83.33 41.78
N VAL A 172 38.14 -83.85 40.74
CA VAL A 172 38.02 -85.29 40.51
C VAL A 172 38.92 -85.75 39.37
N ARG A 173 40.19 -86.01 39.75
CA ARG A 173 41.03 -87.12 39.27
C ARG A 173 41.06 -87.42 37.74
N SER A 174 42.22 -87.09 37.17
CA SER A 174 43.02 -87.89 36.21
C SER A 174 42.94 -87.64 34.70
N SER A 175 44.15 -87.66 34.12
CA SER A 175 44.54 -88.31 32.86
C SER A 175 44.90 -87.40 31.69
N ALA A 176 46.21 -87.16 31.60
CA ALA A 176 47.02 -87.14 30.38
C ALA A 176 46.33 -87.55 29.06
N LYS A 177 46.42 -86.68 28.04
CA LYS A 177 47.12 -86.93 26.75
C LYS A 177 46.68 -85.94 25.66
N THR A 178 47.63 -85.68 24.76
CA THR A 178 47.43 -85.19 23.38
C THR A 178 47.35 -83.68 23.20
N TRP A 179 48.49 -83.03 23.41
CA TRP A 179 48.92 -82.00 22.47
C TRP A 179 49.20 -82.67 21.13
N ASP A 180 48.36 -82.45 20.13
CA ASP A 180 48.80 -82.63 18.75
C ASP A 180 47.97 -81.81 17.76
N SER A 181 48.70 -81.02 16.98
CA SER A 181 48.44 -80.66 15.58
C SER A 181 47.38 -79.59 15.24
N LEU A 182 47.87 -78.39 14.91
CA LEU A 182 47.38 -77.58 13.77
C LEU A 182 47.97 -78.17 12.45
N PRO A 183 47.48 -77.94 11.19
CA PRO A 183 46.95 -76.67 10.66
C PRO A 183 45.88 -76.83 9.51
N PRO A 184 45.74 -75.97 8.47
CA PRO A 184 44.54 -75.17 8.18
C PRO A 184 43.75 -75.62 6.93
N SER A 185 42.41 -75.71 7.02
CA SER A 185 41.57 -76.05 5.86
C SER A 185 41.15 -74.81 5.05
N LYS A 186 41.69 -74.74 3.84
CA LYS A 186 41.47 -73.72 2.81
C LYS A 186 40.01 -73.71 2.35
N ARG A 187 39.21 -72.76 2.83
CA ARG A 187 38.09 -72.23 2.05
C ARG A 187 38.53 -70.90 1.45
N LYS A 188 38.50 -70.80 0.12
CA LYS A 188 38.62 -69.54 -0.62
C LYS A 188 37.53 -68.60 -0.12
N LYS A 189 37.83 -67.77 0.88
CA LYS A 189 37.04 -66.59 1.20
C LYS A 189 37.20 -65.64 0.02
N ALA A 190 36.09 -65.08 -0.47
CA ALA A 190 36.13 -63.98 -1.43
C ALA A 190 37.10 -62.90 -0.92
N PRO A 191 37.82 -62.17 -1.78
CA PRO A 191 38.72 -61.12 -1.34
C PRO A 191 37.95 -60.16 -0.41
N LEU A 192 38.31 -60.17 0.88
CA LEU A 192 37.93 -59.10 1.78
C LEU A 192 38.57 -57.85 1.18
N ILE A 193 37.73 -56.92 0.72
CA ILE A 193 38.14 -55.60 0.27
C ILE A 193 38.84 -54.95 1.46
N SER A 194 40.17 -55.07 1.51
CA SER A 194 41.03 -54.36 2.45
C SER A 194 41.28 -52.99 1.85
N GLY A 195 40.28 -52.13 1.98
CA GLY A 195 40.36 -50.72 1.66
C GLY A 195 39.64 -49.93 2.75
N PRO A 196 40.05 -48.68 3.04
CA PRO A 196 39.36 -47.84 4.00
C PRO A 196 37.88 -47.71 3.61
N TYR A 197 36.98 -48.03 4.54
CA TYR A 197 35.54 -47.85 4.32
C TYR A 197 35.27 -46.38 4.06
N ILE A 198 34.81 -46.06 2.84
CA ILE A 198 34.27 -44.75 2.54
C ILE A 198 32.88 -44.71 3.17
N VAL A 199 32.81 -44.29 4.44
CA VAL A 199 31.54 -44.03 5.12
C VAL A 199 31.09 -42.65 4.68
N TYR A 200 30.21 -42.61 3.67
CA TYR A 200 29.52 -41.38 3.37
C TYR A 200 28.53 -41.10 4.51
N MET A 201 28.71 -39.96 5.19
CA MET A 201 27.75 -39.44 6.19
C MET A 201 26.46 -38.97 5.49
N LEU A 202 25.80 -39.87 4.77
CA LEU A 202 24.55 -39.61 4.09
C LEU A 202 23.41 -39.87 5.06
N GLN A 203 22.42 -38.98 5.06
CA GLN A 203 21.17 -39.21 5.77
C GLN A 203 20.44 -40.40 5.14
N GLU A 204 19.75 -41.19 5.98
CA GLU A 204 18.97 -42.36 5.55
C GLU A 204 17.99 -42.04 4.42
N ILE A 205 17.45 -40.81 4.39
CA ILE A 205 16.53 -40.35 3.35
C ILE A 205 17.18 -40.31 1.96
N ASN A 206 18.43 -39.85 1.87
CA ASN A 206 19.17 -39.78 0.61
C ASN A 206 19.56 -41.18 0.12
N ILE A 207 19.88 -42.08 1.05
CA ILE A 207 20.18 -43.49 0.75
C ILE A 207 18.94 -44.20 0.18
N LEU A 208 17.77 -43.98 0.77
CA LEU A 208 16.51 -44.56 0.32
C LEU A 208 16.07 -44.00 -1.04
N GLU A 209 16.29 -42.71 -1.28
CA GLU A 209 16.00 -42.08 -2.58
C GLU A 209 16.88 -42.67 -3.69
N ASP A 210 18.20 -42.74 -3.47
CA ASP A 210 19.15 -43.34 -4.43
C ASP A 210 18.85 -44.83 -4.66
N TRP A 211 18.52 -45.58 -3.60
CA TRP A 211 18.10 -46.97 -3.73
C TRP A 211 16.86 -47.13 -4.62
N THR A 212 15.90 -46.22 -4.49
CA THR A 212 14.69 -46.20 -5.30
C THR A 212 14.99 -45.82 -6.74
N ALA A 213 15.88 -44.85 -6.96
CA ALA A 213 16.35 -44.44 -8.28
C ALA A 213 17.07 -45.60 -9.00
N ILE A 214 17.93 -46.33 -8.30
CA ILE A 214 18.63 -47.50 -8.83
C ILE A 214 17.63 -48.61 -9.18
N LYS A 215 16.67 -48.92 -8.31
CA LYS A 215 15.63 -49.94 -8.63
C LYS A 215 14.81 -49.53 -9.87
N LYS A 216 14.46 -48.26 -9.98
CA LYS A 216 13.71 -47.72 -11.14
C LYS A 216 14.53 -47.80 -12.43
N ALA A 217 15.82 -47.43 -12.39
CA ALA A 217 16.71 -47.54 -13.53
C ALA A 217 16.96 -49.00 -13.94
N THR A 218 17.16 -49.89 -12.97
CA THR A 218 17.37 -51.32 -13.22
C THR A 218 16.12 -51.97 -13.84
N ALA A 219 14.92 -51.57 -13.39
CA ALA A 219 13.66 -52.02 -13.99
C ALA A 219 13.49 -51.52 -15.43
N ALA A 220 13.92 -50.29 -15.73
CA ALA A 220 13.90 -49.73 -17.08
C ALA A 220 14.93 -50.37 -18.02
N VAL A 221 16.01 -50.94 -17.47
CA VAL A 221 17.10 -51.63 -18.19
C VAL A 221 16.85 -53.15 -18.30
N SER A 222 15.63 -53.63 -18.07
CA SER A 222 15.33 -55.05 -18.38
C SER A 222 15.63 -55.33 -19.86
N PRO A 223 16.34 -56.41 -20.21
CA PRO A 223 16.69 -56.69 -21.59
C PRO A 223 15.42 -57.02 -22.37
N GLN A 224 14.95 -56.09 -23.21
CA GLN A 224 14.01 -56.41 -24.27
C GLN A 224 14.66 -57.50 -25.13
N LYS A 225 14.13 -58.71 -24.97
CA LYS A 225 14.36 -59.89 -25.79
C LYS A 225 14.19 -59.49 -27.26
N ARG A 226 15.30 -59.14 -27.94
CA ARG A 226 15.31 -58.93 -29.40
C ARG A 226 14.86 -60.24 -30.03
N LYS A 227 13.69 -60.21 -30.67
CA LYS A 227 13.30 -61.23 -31.65
C LYS A 227 14.33 -61.19 -32.78
N ALA A 228 14.90 -62.34 -33.10
CA ALA A 228 15.62 -62.54 -34.35
C ALA A 228 14.58 -62.84 -35.45
N ASP A 229 14.59 -62.07 -36.52
CA ASP A 229 13.95 -62.36 -37.81
C ASP A 229 15.00 -62.21 -38.92
N GLY A 230 15.21 -63.31 -39.67
CA GLY A 230 15.69 -63.42 -41.07
C GLY A 230 17.10 -62.95 -41.44
N PRO A 231 17.78 -63.56 -42.44
CA PRO A 231 17.23 -64.25 -43.62
C PRO A 231 17.30 -65.78 -43.60
#